data_AF-A0A261CJS5-F1
#
_entry.id   AF-A0A261CJS5-F1
#
_cell.length_a   1.000
_cell.length_b   1.000
_cell.length_c   1.000
_cell.angle_alpha   90.00
_cell.angle_beta   90.00
_cell.angle_gamma   90.00
#
_symmetry.space_group_name_H-M   'P 1'
#
loop_
_entity.id
_entity.type
_entity.pdbx_description
1 polymer ?
#
loop_
_entity_poly.entity_id
_entity_poly.type
_entity_poly.pdbx_seq_one_letter_code
_entity_poly.pdbx_strand_id
1 'polypeptide(L)'
;MAVFETLVNPPQEVWEEIVKITGDTDDWTFQLNDYKYWSVSYQFWFFILREKETKNFVASVSLARWDGDDEPLFSIGMFYCVPKYRGTGLGKPLFQNVMDIVGDSNATLTGTVKMSEKYARNFGFDKAPSYWHLFSSLKCADVVIPDKVSVNYTTKLWSNADYESLTAYDRTICVRDREKIMTNWFNLDDTFTRVVFDEFGKIVGYSTIRLVTKNKLNIAPFYADNIEAAEVLLKDLLCMIPNWQQYASFAFLYPECNTDPLALLEKFAKNKESVTTFTALRSQFTRKFIATPAQKVYALVDCAHQFKMVEFETLVNPPQEVFDQIVKYTSDTEDWASQIGDYKLWLSSYDQFWLVTVVEKGTTNFVASVSLARWDGDDEPLFSIGMFYCVPKYRGTGLGKPLFQNVMDIVGDNNATLTGVVKMSPKYASDFGFDKYPEHWHLFSSVKCADIIIPDKVSENYTTKLWSDVDYVALTAYDRTICVRNRKKIMSAWFKSVDTFSRVVLDKSGNVVGYATVRLVLNNRLSPAPFYADNLEAAEVLLKDLLIMIPDWQQYASFGFLYPECNKDPLELLKKFTKRREDISTCRFIRSQFTKELIATPDHKVYSLSDIAHQFV
;
A
#
# COMPACT_ATOMS: atom_id res chain seq x y z
N MET A 1 -29.37 -36.87 36.98
CA MET A 1 -28.56 -35.95 36.14
C MET A 1 -28.53 -36.53 34.74
N ALA A 2 -28.69 -35.70 33.70
CA ALA A 2 -28.54 -36.18 32.32
C ALA A 2 -27.11 -36.69 32.12
N VAL A 3 -26.97 -37.89 31.54
CA VAL A 3 -25.68 -38.47 31.17
C VAL A 3 -25.39 -38.09 29.72
N PHE A 4 -24.18 -37.61 29.44
CA PHE A 4 -23.78 -37.20 28.09
C PHE A 4 -22.77 -38.19 27.50
N GLU A 5 -22.76 -38.32 26.19
CA GLU A 5 -21.74 -39.05 25.43
C GLU A 5 -21.20 -38.19 24.29
N THR A 6 -19.92 -38.40 23.95
CA THR A 6 -19.28 -37.74 22.80
C THR A 6 -19.18 -38.72 21.64
N LEU A 7 -19.60 -38.29 20.46
CA LEU A 7 -19.36 -38.98 19.19
C LEU A 7 -18.31 -38.23 18.38
N VAL A 8 -17.55 -38.96 17.58
CA VAL A 8 -16.60 -38.40 16.61
C VAL A 8 -17.02 -38.85 15.23
N ASN A 9 -17.11 -37.91 14.30
CA ASN A 9 -17.53 -38.12 12.91
C ASN A 9 -18.89 -38.86 12.84
N PRO A 10 -19.98 -38.22 13.31
CA PRO A 10 -21.30 -38.82 13.30
C PRO A 10 -21.80 -39.09 11.86
N PRO A 11 -22.87 -39.87 11.70
CA PRO A 11 -23.57 -40.01 10.41
C PRO A 11 -24.12 -38.67 9.88
N GLN A 12 -24.39 -38.63 8.58
CA GLN A 12 -24.85 -37.44 7.85
C GLN A 12 -26.18 -36.90 8.40
N GLU A 13 -27.08 -37.76 8.86
CA GLU A 13 -28.40 -37.38 9.38
C GLU A 13 -28.28 -36.52 10.65
N VAL A 14 -27.22 -36.74 11.44
CA VAL A 14 -26.93 -35.92 12.63
C VAL A 14 -26.47 -34.52 12.23
N TRP A 15 -25.70 -34.40 11.14
CA TRP A 15 -25.31 -33.10 10.59
C TRP A 15 -26.54 -32.30 10.14
N GLU A 16 -27.48 -32.94 9.44
CA GLU A 16 -28.71 -32.29 8.96
C GLU A 16 -29.57 -31.78 10.12
N GLU A 17 -29.67 -32.55 11.22
CA GLU A 17 -30.32 -32.12 12.45
C GLU A 17 -29.61 -30.89 13.05
N ILE A 18 -28.27 -30.91 13.13
CA ILE A 18 -27.48 -29.79 13.66
C ILE A 18 -27.69 -28.54 12.81
N VAL A 19 -27.63 -28.64 11.47
CA VAL A 19 -27.86 -27.51 10.56
C VAL A 19 -29.23 -26.90 10.79
N LYS A 20 -30.27 -27.73 10.96
CA LYS A 20 -31.62 -27.25 11.30
C LYS A 20 -31.62 -26.50 12.63
N ILE A 21 -31.06 -27.10 13.68
CA ILE A 21 -31.01 -26.50 15.02
C ILE A 21 -30.25 -25.16 14.99
N THR A 22 -29.05 -25.12 14.43
CA THR A 22 -28.23 -23.91 14.37
C THR A 22 -28.90 -22.81 13.55
N GLY A 23 -29.59 -23.18 12.48
CA GLY A 23 -30.38 -22.24 11.67
C GLY A 23 -31.60 -21.70 12.40
N ASP A 24 -32.28 -22.53 13.20
CA ASP A 24 -33.49 -22.11 13.93
C ASP A 24 -33.17 -21.24 15.16
N THR A 25 -32.04 -21.46 15.83
CA THR A 25 -31.71 -20.74 17.07
C THR A 25 -30.80 -19.53 16.88
N ASP A 26 -29.88 -19.57 15.91
CA ASP A 26 -28.84 -18.54 15.77
C ASP A 26 -28.64 -18.10 14.30
N ASP A 27 -29.55 -18.51 13.39
CA ASP A 27 -29.56 -18.15 11.97
C ASP A 27 -28.27 -18.55 11.21
N TRP A 28 -27.58 -19.60 11.69
CA TRP A 28 -26.44 -20.16 10.96
C TRP A 28 -26.90 -20.87 9.71
N THR A 29 -26.23 -20.62 8.60
CA THR A 29 -26.58 -21.18 7.29
C THR A 29 -25.46 -22.01 6.70
N PHE A 30 -25.80 -23.23 6.30
CA PHE A 30 -24.89 -24.20 5.70
C PHE A 30 -25.57 -24.87 4.51
N GLN A 31 -24.81 -25.59 3.70
CA GLN A 31 -25.36 -26.64 2.86
C GLN A 31 -25.43 -27.95 3.63
N LEU A 32 -26.42 -28.79 3.32
CA LEU A 32 -26.51 -30.12 3.91
C LEU A 32 -25.30 -30.99 3.53
N ASN A 33 -24.69 -30.76 2.36
CA ASN A 33 -23.51 -31.50 1.91
C ASN A 33 -22.17 -31.00 2.47
N ASP A 34 -22.14 -29.92 3.27
CA ASP A 34 -20.89 -29.36 3.81
C ASP A 34 -20.07 -30.38 4.59
N TYR A 35 -20.71 -31.16 5.46
CA TYR A 35 -20.03 -32.17 6.27
C TYR A 35 -19.41 -33.29 5.43
N LYS A 36 -20.13 -33.77 4.42
CA LYS A 36 -19.60 -34.75 3.46
C LYS A 36 -18.41 -34.17 2.71
N TYR A 37 -18.48 -32.92 2.27
CA TYR A 37 -17.39 -32.24 1.61
C TYR A 37 -16.15 -32.08 2.51
N TRP A 38 -16.33 -31.63 3.76
CA TRP A 38 -15.22 -31.45 4.70
C TRP A 38 -14.51 -32.77 4.99
N SER A 39 -15.27 -33.85 5.20
CA SER A 39 -14.72 -35.17 5.53
C SER A 39 -13.90 -35.82 4.41
N VAL A 40 -14.14 -35.49 3.14
CA VAL A 40 -13.33 -35.99 2.01
C VAL A 40 -12.21 -35.04 1.61
N SER A 41 -12.35 -33.75 1.92
CA SER A 41 -11.40 -32.71 1.52
C SER A 41 -10.25 -32.56 2.52
N TYR A 42 -10.50 -32.79 3.81
CA TYR A 42 -9.52 -32.64 4.87
C TYR A 42 -9.29 -33.93 5.65
N GLN A 43 -8.17 -34.00 6.37
CA GLN A 43 -8.16 -34.80 7.59
C GLN A 43 -9.04 -34.07 8.61
N PHE A 44 -10.23 -34.60 8.83
CA PHE A 44 -11.33 -33.92 9.50
C PHE A 44 -11.87 -34.69 10.70
N TRP A 45 -12.20 -33.95 11.76
CA TRP A 45 -12.91 -34.46 12.93
C TRP A 45 -14.10 -33.58 13.24
N PHE A 46 -15.24 -34.21 13.52
CA PHE A 46 -16.43 -33.53 14.00
C PHE A 46 -16.91 -34.17 15.29
N PHE A 47 -16.72 -33.46 16.39
CA PHE A 47 -17.06 -33.94 17.72
C PHE A 47 -18.45 -33.44 18.10
N ILE A 48 -19.32 -34.35 18.51
CA ILE A 48 -20.68 -34.06 18.97
C ILE A 48 -20.86 -34.53 20.39
N LEU A 49 -21.34 -33.65 21.25
CA LEU A 49 -21.89 -34.00 22.56
C LEU A 49 -23.40 -34.18 22.42
N ARG A 50 -23.93 -35.30 22.93
CA ARG A 50 -25.37 -35.58 22.98
C ARG A 50 -25.80 -36.23 24.29
N GLU A 51 -27.09 -36.18 24.59
CA GLU A 51 -27.68 -36.91 25.72
C GLU A 51 -27.66 -38.42 25.44
N LYS A 52 -27.23 -39.23 26.41
CA LYS A 52 -27.04 -40.68 26.22
C LYS A 52 -28.35 -41.44 26.03
N GLU A 53 -29.42 -41.02 26.71
CA GLU A 53 -30.72 -41.71 26.68
C GLU A 53 -31.59 -41.27 25.50
N THR A 54 -31.79 -39.96 25.35
CA THR A 54 -32.68 -39.36 24.33
C THR A 54 -32.00 -39.21 22.96
N LYS A 55 -30.66 -39.25 22.93
CA LYS A 55 -29.81 -38.95 21.76
C LYS A 55 -29.89 -37.51 21.25
N ASN A 56 -30.52 -36.60 22.00
CA ASN A 56 -30.63 -35.19 21.65
C ASN A 56 -29.26 -34.51 21.53
N PHE A 57 -29.08 -33.72 20.48
CA PHE A 57 -27.90 -32.88 20.28
C PHE A 57 -27.72 -31.83 21.39
N VAL A 58 -26.48 -31.66 21.87
CA VAL A 58 -26.12 -30.71 22.94
C VAL A 58 -25.13 -29.67 22.44
N ALA A 59 -23.99 -30.11 21.91
CA ALA A 59 -22.93 -29.23 21.44
C ALA A 59 -22.06 -29.89 20.37
N SER A 60 -21.39 -29.10 19.55
CA SER A 60 -20.48 -29.58 18.49
C SER A 60 -19.18 -28.78 18.46
N VAL A 61 -18.15 -29.35 17.84
CA VAL A 61 -16.94 -28.65 17.37
C VAL A 61 -16.33 -29.43 16.22
N SER A 62 -15.85 -28.76 15.18
CA SER A 62 -15.08 -29.37 14.10
C SER A 62 -13.61 -28.95 14.16
N LEU A 63 -12.77 -29.84 13.66
CA LEU A 63 -11.32 -29.66 13.50
C LEU A 63 -10.94 -30.16 12.11
N ALA A 64 -10.23 -29.34 11.34
CA ALA A 64 -9.61 -29.75 10.08
C ALA A 64 -8.11 -29.49 10.14
N ARG A 65 -7.31 -30.47 9.71
CA ARG A 65 -5.87 -30.29 9.55
C ARG A 65 -5.56 -29.86 8.12
N TRP A 66 -4.69 -28.87 8.01
CA TRP A 66 -4.16 -28.33 6.77
C TRP A 66 -2.66 -28.55 6.73
N ASP A 67 -2.22 -29.43 5.84
CA ASP A 67 -0.80 -29.62 5.57
C ASP A 67 -0.29 -28.54 4.60
N GLY A 68 1.02 -28.38 4.52
CA GLY A 68 1.69 -27.38 3.68
C GLY A 68 3.20 -27.53 3.81
N ASP A 69 3.94 -26.55 3.27
CA ASP A 69 5.41 -26.60 3.24
C ASP A 69 6.05 -26.45 4.63
N ASP A 70 5.27 -25.98 5.61
CA ASP A 70 5.62 -25.79 7.03
C ASP A 70 4.81 -26.73 7.95
N GLU A 71 4.84 -26.45 9.26
CA GLU A 71 4.05 -27.23 10.24
C GLU A 71 2.55 -27.21 9.91
N PRO A 72 1.79 -28.26 10.29
CA PRO A 72 0.35 -28.30 10.03
C PRO A 72 -0.38 -27.14 10.71
N LEU A 73 -1.36 -26.57 10.01
CA LEU A 73 -2.31 -25.63 10.60
C LEU A 73 -3.60 -26.37 10.89
N PHE A 74 -4.17 -26.16 12.08
CA PHE A 74 -5.47 -26.71 12.43
C PHE A 74 -6.54 -25.64 12.43
N SER A 75 -7.61 -25.82 11.67
CA SER A 75 -8.76 -24.91 11.70
C SER A 75 -9.89 -25.48 12.55
N ILE A 76 -10.37 -24.68 13.49
CA ILE A 76 -11.50 -25.03 14.36
C ILE A 76 -12.74 -24.29 13.89
N GLY A 77 -13.82 -25.04 13.68
CA GLY A 77 -15.11 -24.54 13.23
C GLY A 77 -16.26 -25.20 13.99
N MET A 78 -17.50 -24.89 13.59
CA MET A 78 -18.73 -25.51 14.11
C MET A 78 -18.80 -25.63 15.64
N PHE A 79 -18.20 -24.70 16.38
CA PHE A 79 -18.30 -24.68 17.83
C PHE A 79 -19.64 -24.10 18.26
N TYR A 80 -20.58 -24.99 18.55
CA TYR A 80 -21.96 -24.62 18.85
C TYR A 80 -22.45 -25.35 20.10
N CYS A 81 -23.34 -24.70 20.85
CA CYS A 81 -24.03 -25.30 21.98
C CYS A 81 -25.50 -24.86 21.92
N VAL A 82 -26.42 -25.82 22.04
CA VAL A 82 -27.87 -25.54 22.05
C VAL A 82 -28.19 -24.58 23.21
N PRO A 83 -29.05 -23.56 23.01
CA PRO A 83 -29.31 -22.50 23.99
C PRO A 83 -29.57 -22.97 25.43
N LYS A 84 -30.38 -24.01 25.63
CA LYS A 84 -30.72 -24.54 26.97
C LYS A 84 -29.52 -25.12 27.74
N TYR A 85 -28.42 -25.47 27.07
CA TYR A 85 -27.20 -25.99 27.71
C TYR A 85 -26.08 -24.94 27.78
N ARG A 86 -26.28 -23.73 27.26
CA ARG A 86 -25.27 -22.65 27.36
C ARG A 86 -25.06 -22.27 28.84
N GLY A 87 -23.81 -21.96 29.21
CA GLY A 87 -23.47 -21.60 30.59
C GLY A 87 -23.31 -22.77 31.56
N THR A 88 -23.61 -24.00 31.15
CA THR A 88 -23.44 -25.21 31.99
C THR A 88 -22.00 -25.73 32.06
N GLY A 89 -21.09 -25.17 31.24
CA GLY A 89 -19.70 -25.61 31.14
C GLY A 89 -19.44 -26.77 30.17
N LEU A 90 -20.48 -27.38 29.59
CA LEU A 90 -20.37 -28.58 28.73
C LEU A 90 -19.54 -28.38 27.45
N GLY A 91 -19.48 -27.17 26.91
CA GLY A 91 -18.70 -26.87 25.69
C GLY A 91 -17.19 -26.83 25.92
N LYS A 92 -16.71 -26.49 27.12
CA LYS A 92 -15.26 -26.30 27.38
C LYS A 92 -14.48 -27.61 27.28
N PRO A 93 -14.91 -28.73 27.90
CA PRO A 93 -14.24 -30.03 27.70
C PRO A 93 -14.22 -30.49 26.25
N LEU A 94 -15.32 -30.25 25.51
CA LEU A 94 -15.41 -30.61 24.10
C LEU A 94 -14.39 -29.84 23.26
N PHE A 95 -14.22 -28.54 23.51
CA PHE A 95 -13.19 -27.72 22.85
C PHE A 95 -11.78 -28.12 23.29
N GLN A 96 -11.59 -28.48 24.57
CA GLN A 96 -10.29 -28.96 25.07
C GLN A 96 -9.83 -30.22 24.34
N ASN A 97 -10.72 -31.18 24.07
CA ASN A 97 -10.38 -32.38 23.30
C ASN A 97 -9.82 -32.03 21.90
N VAL A 98 -10.35 -30.98 21.27
CA VAL A 98 -9.83 -30.49 19.99
C VAL A 98 -8.44 -29.89 20.17
N MET A 99 -8.22 -29.08 21.21
CA MET A 99 -6.91 -28.49 21.51
C MET A 99 -5.86 -29.55 21.87
N ASP A 100 -6.25 -30.65 22.50
CA ASP A 100 -5.35 -31.76 22.80
C ASP A 100 -4.87 -32.46 21.51
N ILE A 101 -5.70 -32.49 20.46
CA ILE A 101 -5.32 -33.00 19.13
C ILE A 101 -4.41 -32.00 18.40
N VAL A 102 -4.72 -30.70 18.49
CA VAL A 102 -3.86 -29.63 17.95
C VAL A 102 -2.45 -29.72 18.55
N GLY A 103 -2.37 -29.99 19.86
CA GLY A 103 -1.12 -30.11 20.60
C GLY A 103 -0.26 -28.86 20.43
N ASP A 104 0.96 -29.07 19.94
CA ASP A 104 1.91 -27.99 19.68
C ASP A 104 1.79 -27.36 18.28
N SER A 105 0.77 -27.67 17.50
CA SER A 105 0.60 -27.03 16.19
C SER A 105 -0.06 -25.65 16.32
N ASN A 106 0.11 -24.81 15.31
CA ASN A 106 -0.68 -23.58 15.21
C ASN A 106 -2.14 -23.95 14.90
N ALA A 107 -3.08 -23.27 15.56
CA ALA A 107 -4.51 -23.42 15.28
C ALA A 107 -5.15 -22.07 14.98
N THR A 108 -6.18 -22.08 14.15
CA THR A 108 -6.97 -20.92 13.74
C THR A 108 -8.46 -21.14 13.96
N LEU A 109 -9.19 -20.06 14.23
CA LEU A 109 -10.64 -20.00 14.22
C LEU A 109 -11.10 -18.58 13.86
N THR A 110 -12.39 -18.41 13.60
CA THR A 110 -13.00 -17.08 13.61
C THR A 110 -13.88 -16.90 14.85
N GLY A 111 -13.49 -15.95 15.69
CA GLY A 111 -14.24 -15.62 16.90
C GLY A 111 -15.28 -14.56 16.60
N THR A 112 -16.55 -14.85 16.91
CA THR A 112 -17.57 -13.79 16.97
C THR A 112 -17.16 -12.74 18.00
N VAL A 113 -17.69 -11.52 17.90
CA VAL A 113 -17.40 -10.43 18.86
C VAL A 113 -17.54 -10.89 20.32
N LYS A 114 -18.55 -11.71 20.63
CA LYS A 114 -18.83 -12.22 21.99
C LYS A 114 -17.91 -13.35 22.44
N MET A 115 -17.27 -14.06 21.52
CA MET A 115 -16.46 -15.25 21.81
C MET A 115 -14.96 -15.01 21.69
N SER A 116 -14.55 -14.00 20.91
CA SER A 116 -13.15 -13.75 20.57
C SER A 116 -12.23 -13.68 21.80
N GLU A 117 -12.63 -12.91 22.82
CA GLU A 117 -11.86 -12.78 24.06
C GLU A 117 -11.82 -14.09 24.87
N LYS A 118 -12.90 -14.88 24.83
CA LYS A 118 -12.95 -16.18 25.53
C LYS A 118 -11.98 -17.18 24.92
N TYR A 119 -11.85 -17.20 23.59
CA TYR A 119 -10.87 -18.05 22.92
C TYR A 119 -9.44 -17.63 23.24
N ALA A 120 -9.16 -16.32 23.21
CA ALA A 120 -7.84 -15.79 23.58
C ALA A 120 -7.48 -16.17 25.02
N ARG A 121 -8.38 -15.92 25.98
CA ARG A 121 -8.13 -16.14 27.40
C ARG A 121 -7.99 -17.60 27.78
N ASN A 122 -8.82 -18.49 27.22
CA ASN A 122 -8.89 -19.88 27.67
C ASN A 122 -8.02 -20.84 26.86
N PHE A 123 -7.71 -20.51 25.59
CA PHE A 123 -7.08 -21.43 24.65
C PHE A 123 -5.95 -20.78 23.85
N GLY A 124 -5.54 -19.56 24.19
CA GLY A 124 -4.36 -18.91 23.61
C GLY A 124 -4.57 -18.31 22.23
N PHE A 125 -5.81 -18.18 21.73
CA PHE A 125 -6.12 -17.54 20.44
C PHE A 125 -5.94 -16.01 20.48
N ASP A 126 -4.76 -15.53 20.87
CA ASP A 126 -4.46 -14.12 21.11
C ASP A 126 -3.74 -13.45 19.92
N LYS A 127 -3.31 -14.22 18.91
CA LYS A 127 -2.68 -13.71 17.69
C LYS A 127 -3.74 -13.44 16.64
N ALA A 128 -3.96 -12.18 16.29
CA ALA A 128 -5.04 -11.78 15.40
C ALA A 128 -4.67 -10.52 14.62
N PRO A 129 -5.31 -10.26 13.47
CA PRO A 129 -5.15 -8.99 12.77
C PRO A 129 -5.71 -7.82 13.59
N SER A 130 -5.29 -6.61 13.25
CA SER A 130 -5.79 -5.36 13.84
C SER A 130 -7.23 -5.02 13.43
N TYR A 131 -7.77 -5.69 12.40
CA TYR A 131 -9.10 -5.46 11.83
C TYR A 131 -10.07 -6.58 12.18
N TRP A 132 -11.37 -6.28 12.11
CA TRP A 132 -12.43 -7.27 12.15
C TRP A 132 -12.91 -7.64 10.74
N HIS A 133 -13.75 -8.66 10.64
CA HIS A 133 -14.50 -8.97 9.44
C HIS A 133 -15.92 -8.42 9.58
N LEU A 134 -16.34 -7.68 8.56
CA LEU A 134 -17.68 -7.16 8.44
C LEU A 134 -18.55 -8.16 7.69
N PHE A 135 -19.80 -8.27 8.13
CA PHE A 135 -20.85 -8.96 7.41
C PHE A 135 -21.80 -7.91 6.84
N SER A 136 -21.92 -7.89 5.51
CA SER A 136 -22.86 -7.01 4.80
C SER A 136 -23.85 -7.83 4.02
N SER A 137 -25.12 -7.48 4.10
CA SER A 137 -26.19 -8.24 3.44
C SER A 137 -27.32 -7.34 2.96
N LEU A 138 -28.04 -7.81 1.95
CA LEU A 138 -29.29 -7.23 1.47
C LEU A 138 -30.24 -8.33 0.99
N LYS A 139 -31.51 -7.98 0.79
CA LYS A 139 -32.48 -8.90 0.17
C LYS A 139 -32.12 -9.10 -1.29
N CYS A 140 -32.25 -10.32 -1.83
CA CYS A 140 -31.97 -10.55 -3.25
C CYS A 140 -32.92 -9.75 -4.15
N ALA A 141 -34.18 -9.56 -3.75
CA ALA A 141 -35.13 -8.70 -4.46
C ALA A 141 -34.68 -7.22 -4.56
N ASP A 142 -33.71 -6.80 -3.74
CA ASP A 142 -33.17 -5.44 -3.69
C ASP A 142 -31.83 -5.31 -4.42
N VAL A 143 -31.31 -6.40 -5.01
CA VAL A 143 -30.10 -6.37 -5.83
C VAL A 143 -30.46 -5.92 -7.25
N VAL A 144 -29.64 -5.05 -7.82
CA VAL A 144 -29.73 -4.54 -9.19
C VAL A 144 -28.43 -4.87 -9.91
N ILE A 145 -28.52 -5.61 -11.02
CA ILE A 145 -27.36 -5.91 -11.85
C ILE A 145 -27.05 -4.68 -12.72
N PRO A 146 -25.84 -4.10 -12.67
CA PRO A 146 -25.47 -2.98 -13.53
C PRO A 146 -25.55 -3.34 -15.02
N ASP A 147 -26.16 -2.46 -15.83
CA ASP A 147 -26.27 -2.63 -17.28
C ASP A 147 -24.89 -2.70 -17.94
N LYS A 148 -23.97 -1.83 -17.50
CA LYS A 148 -22.59 -1.75 -17.99
C LYS A 148 -21.62 -2.11 -16.90
N VAL A 149 -20.74 -3.05 -17.22
CA VAL A 149 -19.53 -3.39 -16.45
C VAL A 149 -18.33 -3.19 -17.37
N SER A 150 -17.11 -3.23 -16.84
CA SER A 150 -15.90 -3.07 -17.64
C SER A 150 -15.83 -4.09 -18.79
N VAL A 151 -15.42 -3.62 -19.97
CA VAL A 151 -15.19 -4.47 -21.16
C VAL A 151 -13.78 -5.06 -21.21
N ASN A 152 -12.90 -4.63 -20.30
CA ASN A 152 -11.49 -5.07 -20.25
C ASN A 152 -11.33 -6.43 -19.58
N TYR A 153 -12.41 -7.00 -19.03
CA TYR A 153 -12.39 -8.28 -18.37
C TYR A 153 -13.39 -9.23 -19.02
N THR A 154 -13.05 -10.51 -19.00
CA THR A 154 -13.93 -11.60 -19.43
C THR A 154 -14.03 -12.65 -18.34
N THR A 155 -15.08 -13.45 -18.35
CA THR A 155 -15.27 -14.53 -17.39
C THR A 155 -15.45 -15.87 -18.09
N LYS A 156 -15.04 -16.94 -17.40
CA LYS A 156 -15.29 -18.32 -17.82
C LYS A 156 -15.79 -19.14 -16.65
N LEU A 157 -16.50 -20.23 -16.95
CA LEU A 157 -16.69 -21.33 -16.00
C LEU A 157 -15.32 -21.79 -15.49
N TRP A 158 -15.26 -22.11 -14.20
CA TRP A 158 -14.03 -22.64 -13.58
C TRP A 158 -13.51 -23.90 -14.31
N SER A 159 -14.41 -24.74 -14.80
CA SER A 159 -14.08 -25.95 -15.56
C SER A 159 -13.53 -25.68 -16.97
N ASN A 160 -13.65 -24.45 -17.46
CA ASN A 160 -13.10 -24.00 -18.74
C ASN A 160 -11.87 -23.10 -18.55
N ALA A 161 -11.42 -22.89 -17.31
CA ALA A 161 -10.18 -22.19 -16.99
C ALA A 161 -9.01 -23.18 -16.98
N ASP A 162 -7.81 -22.68 -17.25
CA ASP A 162 -6.60 -23.45 -16.98
C ASP A 162 -6.45 -23.63 -15.46
N TYR A 163 -6.53 -24.88 -15.00
CA TYR A 163 -6.65 -25.18 -13.56
C TYR A 163 -5.33 -24.94 -12.81
N GLU A 164 -4.19 -25.13 -13.48
CA GLU A 164 -2.88 -24.81 -12.94
C GLU A 164 -2.76 -23.30 -12.71
N SER A 165 -3.16 -22.48 -13.69
CA SER A 165 -3.22 -21.02 -13.54
C SER A 165 -4.20 -20.58 -12.44
N LEU A 166 -5.35 -21.24 -12.31
CA LEU A 166 -6.32 -20.92 -11.24
C LEU A 166 -5.73 -21.23 -9.86
N THR A 167 -5.07 -22.38 -9.72
CA THR A 167 -4.37 -22.78 -8.50
C THR A 167 -3.20 -21.84 -8.21
N ALA A 168 -2.44 -21.43 -9.22
CA ALA A 168 -1.39 -20.44 -9.08
C ALA A 168 -1.92 -19.08 -8.61
N TYR A 169 -3.05 -18.61 -9.18
CA TYR A 169 -3.74 -17.41 -8.70
C TYR A 169 -4.21 -17.56 -7.26
N ASP A 170 -4.84 -18.69 -6.91
CA ASP A 170 -5.25 -18.98 -5.54
C ASP A 170 -4.08 -18.97 -4.58
N ARG A 171 -2.91 -19.50 -5.00
CA ARG A 171 -1.67 -19.49 -4.21
C ARG A 171 -1.13 -18.10 -3.92
N THR A 172 -1.50 -17.08 -4.72
CA THR A 172 -1.21 -15.67 -4.41
C THR A 172 -2.07 -15.13 -3.27
N ILE A 173 -3.21 -15.79 -3.04
CA ILE A 173 -4.10 -15.54 -1.93
C ILE A 173 -3.64 -16.51 -0.83
N CYS A 174 -4.03 -17.80 -0.84
CA CYS A 174 -3.72 -18.91 0.09
C CYS A 174 -2.37 -19.60 -0.08
N VAL A 175 -1.50 -19.62 0.94
CA VAL A 175 -0.22 -20.39 0.86
C VAL A 175 -0.36 -21.87 0.97
N ARG A 176 -1.45 -22.37 1.53
CA ARG A 176 -1.62 -23.81 1.59
C ARG A 176 -2.22 -24.22 0.26
N ASP A 177 -1.78 -25.38 -0.22
CA ASP A 177 -2.34 -25.92 -1.43
C ASP A 177 -3.79 -26.31 -1.16
N ARG A 178 -4.70 -25.72 -1.93
CA ARG A 178 -6.13 -25.95 -1.83
C ARG A 178 -6.69 -26.57 -3.08
N GLU A 179 -5.87 -27.06 -3.99
CA GLU A 179 -6.32 -27.62 -5.26
C GLU A 179 -7.43 -28.67 -5.06
N LYS A 180 -7.18 -29.68 -4.22
CA LYS A 180 -8.16 -30.72 -3.88
C LYS A 180 -9.43 -30.15 -3.25
N ILE A 181 -9.28 -29.21 -2.34
CA ILE A 181 -10.36 -28.58 -1.58
C ILE A 181 -11.24 -27.76 -2.52
N MET A 182 -10.64 -26.87 -3.32
CA MET A 182 -11.30 -26.07 -4.33
C MET A 182 -11.99 -26.93 -5.38
N THR A 183 -11.33 -27.99 -5.88
CA THR A 183 -11.94 -28.93 -6.83
C THR A 183 -13.24 -29.50 -6.25
N ASN A 184 -13.17 -30.05 -5.03
CA ASN A 184 -14.33 -30.62 -4.38
C ASN A 184 -15.42 -29.56 -4.12
N TRP A 185 -15.03 -28.32 -3.80
CA TRP A 185 -15.96 -27.22 -3.52
C TRP A 185 -16.71 -26.79 -4.77
N PHE A 186 -16.01 -26.62 -5.89
CA PHE A 186 -16.60 -26.17 -7.15
C PHE A 186 -17.50 -27.22 -7.80
N ASN A 187 -17.36 -28.49 -7.40
CA ASN A 187 -18.20 -29.61 -7.85
C ASN A 187 -19.41 -29.88 -6.93
N LEU A 188 -19.60 -29.11 -5.85
CA LEU A 188 -20.79 -29.26 -5.02
C LEU A 188 -22.05 -28.88 -5.79
N ASP A 189 -23.15 -29.55 -5.46
CA ASP A 189 -24.48 -29.15 -5.93
C ASP A 189 -24.81 -27.72 -5.48
N ASP A 190 -25.62 -27.03 -6.26
CA ASP A 190 -26.05 -25.65 -6.00
C ASP A 190 -24.90 -24.67 -5.72
N THR A 191 -23.78 -24.90 -6.41
CA THR A 191 -22.55 -24.13 -6.31
C THR A 191 -22.15 -23.61 -7.69
N PHE A 192 -22.04 -22.29 -7.81
CA PHE A 192 -21.83 -21.59 -9.08
C PHE A 192 -20.49 -20.86 -9.02
N THR A 193 -19.51 -21.30 -9.81
CA THR A 193 -18.14 -20.74 -9.77
C THR A 193 -17.72 -20.19 -11.12
N ARG A 194 -17.15 -18.98 -11.10
CA ARG A 194 -16.58 -18.27 -12.26
C ARG A 194 -15.17 -17.79 -11.96
N VAL A 195 -14.40 -17.65 -13.03
CA VAL A 195 -13.04 -17.12 -13.04
C VAL A 195 -13.02 -15.90 -13.97
N VAL A 196 -12.42 -14.80 -13.52
CA VAL A 196 -12.30 -13.55 -14.30
C VAL A 196 -10.87 -13.39 -14.82
N PHE A 197 -10.76 -12.94 -16.06
CA PHE A 197 -9.52 -12.76 -16.81
C PHE A 197 -9.40 -11.31 -17.28
N ASP A 198 -8.18 -10.77 -17.29
CA ASP A 198 -7.86 -9.49 -17.92
C ASP A 198 -7.78 -9.59 -19.46
N GLU A 199 -7.49 -8.45 -20.11
CA GLU A 199 -7.36 -8.33 -21.56
C GLU A 199 -6.23 -9.19 -22.15
N PHE A 200 -5.27 -9.62 -21.33
CA PHE A 200 -4.15 -10.49 -21.71
C PHE A 200 -4.43 -11.97 -21.43
N GLY A 201 -5.61 -12.30 -20.92
CA GLY A 201 -6.01 -13.67 -20.58
C GLY A 201 -5.42 -14.19 -19.27
N LYS A 202 -4.90 -13.32 -18.40
CA LYS A 202 -4.42 -13.70 -17.07
C LYS A 202 -5.59 -13.74 -16.08
N ILE A 203 -5.62 -14.74 -15.20
CA ILE A 203 -6.60 -14.82 -14.10
C ILE A 203 -6.33 -13.69 -13.10
N VAL A 204 -7.36 -12.88 -12.85
CA VAL A 204 -7.34 -11.74 -11.92
C VAL A 204 -8.42 -11.85 -10.84
N GLY A 205 -9.06 -13.02 -10.73
CA GLY A 205 -10.09 -13.28 -9.73
C GLY A 205 -10.86 -14.58 -9.98
N TYR A 206 -11.49 -15.07 -8.93
CA TYR A 206 -12.52 -16.11 -9.02
C TYR A 206 -13.47 -16.00 -7.82
N SER A 207 -14.68 -16.48 -8.01
CA SER A 207 -15.68 -16.44 -6.95
C SER A 207 -16.73 -17.53 -7.12
N THR A 208 -17.33 -17.90 -6.00
CA THR A 208 -18.33 -18.95 -5.89
C THR A 208 -19.57 -18.43 -5.16
N ILE A 209 -20.76 -18.61 -5.72
CA ILE A 209 -22.04 -18.47 -5.00
C ILE A 209 -22.60 -19.85 -4.68
N ARG A 210 -23.11 -20.00 -3.46
CA ARG A 210 -23.74 -21.23 -2.96
C ARG A 210 -25.14 -20.92 -2.44
N LEU A 211 -26.08 -21.83 -2.70
CA LEU A 211 -27.37 -21.83 -2.00
C LEU A 211 -27.16 -22.51 -0.66
N VAL A 212 -27.54 -21.83 0.41
CA VAL A 212 -27.47 -22.36 1.77
C VAL A 212 -28.88 -22.44 2.37
N THR A 213 -29.00 -23.11 3.53
CA THR A 213 -30.27 -23.18 4.26
C THR A 213 -30.88 -21.79 4.50
N LYS A 214 -32.17 -21.77 4.85
CA LYS A 214 -32.98 -20.54 5.01
C LYS A 214 -33.18 -19.78 3.69
N ASN A 215 -33.03 -20.46 2.54
CA ASN A 215 -33.24 -19.88 1.22
C ASN A 215 -32.30 -18.67 0.96
N LYS A 216 -31.03 -18.73 1.40
CA LYS A 216 -30.07 -17.62 1.25
C LYS A 216 -28.98 -17.95 0.24
N LEU A 217 -28.40 -16.91 -0.34
CA LEU A 217 -27.20 -17.00 -1.17
C LEU A 217 -25.99 -16.56 -0.35
N ASN A 218 -24.96 -17.39 -0.32
CA ASN A 218 -23.67 -17.09 0.27
C ASN A 218 -22.61 -17.09 -0.83
N ILE A 219 -21.89 -15.98 -0.98
CA ILE A 219 -20.82 -15.85 -1.96
C ILE A 219 -19.48 -16.00 -1.27
N ALA A 220 -18.86 -17.16 -1.42
CA ALA A 220 -17.55 -17.44 -0.86
C ALA A 220 -16.91 -18.68 -1.53
N PRO A 221 -15.62 -18.63 -1.89
CA PRO A 221 -14.74 -17.47 -1.71
C PRO A 221 -15.08 -16.44 -2.78
N PHE A 222 -14.72 -15.17 -2.55
CA PHE A 222 -14.76 -14.15 -3.58
C PHE A 222 -13.45 -13.37 -3.53
N TYR A 223 -12.61 -13.60 -4.54
CA TYR A 223 -11.35 -12.93 -4.70
C TYR A 223 -11.24 -12.22 -6.06
N ALA A 224 -10.67 -11.02 -6.06
CA ALA A 224 -10.39 -10.25 -7.26
C ALA A 224 -9.23 -9.27 -7.02
N ASP A 225 -8.44 -8.96 -8.05
CA ASP A 225 -7.32 -8.03 -7.97
C ASP A 225 -7.77 -6.56 -7.82
N ASN A 226 -8.99 -6.23 -8.26
CA ASN A 226 -9.60 -4.90 -8.16
C ASN A 226 -11.14 -4.97 -8.27
N ILE A 227 -11.79 -3.84 -7.99
CA ILE A 227 -13.26 -3.73 -7.93
C ILE A 227 -13.92 -3.87 -9.31
N GLU A 228 -13.26 -3.47 -10.39
CA GLU A 228 -13.78 -3.61 -11.76
C GLU A 228 -13.85 -5.08 -12.19
N ALA A 229 -12.82 -5.88 -11.87
CA ALA A 229 -12.82 -7.32 -12.08
C ALA A 229 -13.88 -8.01 -11.20
N ALA A 230 -14.00 -7.58 -9.94
CA ALA A 230 -15.01 -8.10 -9.01
C ALA A 230 -16.44 -7.82 -9.50
N GLU A 231 -16.69 -6.64 -10.07
CA GLU A 231 -17.98 -6.27 -10.65
C GLU A 231 -18.37 -7.15 -11.83
N VAL A 232 -17.45 -7.36 -12.79
CA VAL A 232 -17.69 -8.24 -13.95
C VAL A 232 -17.99 -9.66 -13.47
N LEU A 233 -17.21 -10.14 -12.50
CA LEU A 233 -17.35 -11.46 -11.92
C LEU A 233 -18.69 -11.65 -11.17
N LEU A 234 -19.09 -10.69 -10.34
CA LEU A 234 -20.35 -10.74 -9.59
C LEU A 234 -21.57 -10.73 -10.52
N LYS A 235 -21.55 -9.88 -11.56
CA LYS A 235 -22.61 -9.84 -12.57
C LYS A 235 -22.80 -11.20 -13.23
N ASP A 236 -21.73 -11.80 -13.73
CA ASP A 236 -21.82 -13.08 -14.43
C ASP A 236 -22.23 -14.22 -13.49
N LEU A 237 -21.76 -14.22 -12.24
CA LEU A 237 -22.19 -15.19 -11.22
C LEU A 237 -23.70 -15.12 -10.93
N LEU A 238 -24.26 -13.93 -10.74
CA LEU A 238 -25.70 -13.78 -10.54
C LEU A 238 -26.50 -14.24 -11.77
N CYS A 239 -25.99 -13.99 -12.97
CA CYS A 239 -26.61 -14.47 -14.22
C CYS A 239 -26.60 -15.99 -14.36
N MET A 240 -25.74 -16.73 -13.65
CA MET A 240 -25.76 -18.20 -13.64
C MET A 240 -26.91 -18.79 -12.85
N ILE A 241 -27.45 -18.05 -11.86
CA ILE A 241 -28.38 -18.58 -10.87
C ILE A 241 -29.82 -18.32 -11.34
N PRO A 242 -30.61 -19.36 -11.66
CA PRO A 242 -31.99 -19.17 -12.07
C PRO A 242 -32.81 -18.54 -10.95
N ASN A 243 -33.64 -17.53 -11.29
CA ASN A 243 -34.58 -16.88 -10.37
C ASN A 243 -33.94 -16.38 -9.06
N TRP A 244 -32.68 -15.94 -9.12
CA TRP A 244 -31.90 -15.60 -7.92
C TRP A 244 -32.56 -14.51 -7.04
N GLN A 245 -33.44 -13.69 -7.62
CA GLN A 245 -34.20 -12.67 -6.91
C GLN A 245 -35.20 -13.25 -5.88
N GLN A 246 -35.55 -14.54 -5.98
CA GLN A 246 -36.47 -15.22 -5.06
C GLN A 246 -35.79 -15.70 -3.77
N TYR A 247 -34.46 -15.70 -3.70
CA TYR A 247 -33.75 -16.02 -2.46
C TYR A 247 -33.92 -14.89 -1.43
N ALA A 248 -33.87 -15.25 -0.14
CA ALA A 248 -34.15 -14.35 0.96
C ALA A 248 -33.11 -13.23 1.10
N SER A 249 -31.82 -13.56 0.96
CA SER A 249 -30.74 -12.59 1.11
C SER A 249 -29.46 -13.01 0.40
N PHE A 250 -28.63 -12.02 0.10
CA PHE A 250 -27.31 -12.11 -0.46
C PHE A 250 -26.33 -11.39 0.48
N ALA A 251 -25.18 -12.00 0.80
CA ALA A 251 -24.28 -11.47 1.82
C ALA A 251 -22.80 -11.68 1.52
N PHE A 252 -21.97 -10.71 1.94
CA PHE A 252 -20.52 -10.75 1.93
C PHE A 252 -19.99 -10.81 3.36
N LEU A 253 -18.92 -11.59 3.57
CA LEU A 253 -18.13 -11.59 4.80
C LEU A 253 -16.68 -11.25 4.46
N TYR A 254 -16.23 -10.04 4.79
CA TYR A 254 -14.96 -9.50 4.26
C TYR A 254 -14.16 -8.73 5.32
N PRO A 255 -12.83 -8.56 5.13
CA PRO A 255 -12.00 -7.77 6.04
C PRO A 255 -12.42 -6.29 6.05
N GLU A 256 -12.57 -5.70 7.23
CA GLU A 256 -12.91 -4.28 7.41
C GLU A 256 -11.92 -3.33 6.74
N CYS A 257 -10.65 -3.74 6.63
CA CYS A 257 -9.61 -2.94 5.96
C CYS A 257 -9.75 -2.92 4.43
N ASN A 258 -10.63 -3.74 3.84
CA ASN A 258 -10.99 -3.68 2.43
C ASN A 258 -12.36 -3.01 2.29
N THR A 259 -12.40 -1.81 1.70
CA THR A 259 -13.64 -1.05 1.50
C THR A 259 -14.39 -1.42 0.23
N ASP A 260 -13.71 -2.05 -0.73
CA ASP A 260 -14.26 -2.41 -2.03
C ASP A 260 -15.46 -3.36 -1.97
N PRO A 261 -15.54 -4.35 -1.06
CA PRO A 261 -16.66 -5.28 -1.02
C PRO A 261 -17.97 -4.58 -0.63
N LEU A 262 -17.90 -3.60 0.28
CA LEU A 262 -19.06 -2.77 0.60
C LEU A 262 -19.46 -1.89 -0.58
N ALA A 263 -18.50 -1.22 -1.22
CA ALA A 263 -18.75 -0.37 -2.38
C ALA A 263 -19.36 -1.17 -3.55
N LEU A 264 -18.87 -2.40 -3.76
CA LEU A 264 -19.41 -3.33 -4.75
C LEU A 264 -20.85 -3.73 -4.40
N LEU A 265 -21.11 -4.10 -3.14
CA LEU A 265 -22.45 -4.49 -2.70
C LEU A 265 -23.45 -3.33 -2.79
N GLU A 266 -23.04 -2.12 -2.43
CA GLU A 266 -23.84 -0.89 -2.57
C GLU A 266 -24.13 -0.56 -4.04
N LYS A 267 -23.16 -0.76 -4.94
CA LYS A 267 -23.35 -0.58 -6.38
C LYS A 267 -24.36 -1.55 -6.97
N PHE A 268 -24.42 -2.76 -6.43
CA PHE A 268 -25.39 -3.79 -6.80
C PHE A 268 -26.68 -3.69 -5.99
N ALA A 269 -26.87 -2.68 -5.14
CA ALA A 269 -28.10 -2.48 -4.39
C ALA A 269 -29.01 -1.46 -5.09
N LYS A 270 -30.33 -1.62 -4.98
CA LYS A 270 -31.31 -0.62 -5.45
C LYS A 270 -31.08 0.77 -4.82
N ASN A 271 -30.59 0.78 -3.59
CA ASN A 271 -30.13 1.96 -2.84
C ASN A 271 -29.22 1.50 -1.69
N LYS A 272 -28.38 2.40 -1.18
CA LYS A 272 -27.38 2.08 -0.15
C LYS A 272 -28.03 1.65 1.18
N GLU A 273 -29.20 2.22 1.50
CA GLU A 273 -29.95 1.94 2.73
C GLU A 273 -30.50 0.50 2.78
N SER A 274 -30.53 -0.21 1.65
CA SER A 274 -30.91 -1.62 1.60
C SER A 274 -29.81 -2.56 2.09
N VAL A 275 -28.56 -2.07 2.20
CA VAL A 275 -27.42 -2.85 2.69
C VAL A 275 -27.32 -2.70 4.21
N THR A 276 -27.38 -3.82 4.92
CA THR A 276 -27.13 -3.89 6.36
C THR A 276 -25.72 -4.42 6.60
N THR A 277 -24.93 -3.68 7.37
CA THR A 277 -23.53 -4.03 7.69
C THR A 277 -23.32 -4.05 9.21
N PHE A 278 -22.60 -5.06 9.72
CA PHE A 278 -22.16 -5.10 11.11
C PHE A 278 -20.82 -5.85 11.27
N THR A 279 -20.11 -5.57 12.36
CA THR A 279 -18.90 -6.29 12.74
C THR A 279 -19.24 -7.70 13.21
N ALA A 280 -18.77 -8.73 12.49
CA ALA A 280 -19.20 -10.10 12.72
C ALA A 280 -18.15 -10.94 13.48
N LEU A 281 -16.94 -11.06 12.93
CA LEU A 281 -15.97 -12.07 13.33
C LEU A 281 -14.54 -11.52 13.30
N ARG A 282 -13.60 -12.14 14.02
CA ARG A 282 -12.15 -11.91 13.88
C ARG A 282 -11.43 -13.25 13.74
N SER A 283 -10.56 -13.37 12.74
CA SER A 283 -9.64 -14.52 12.67
C SER A 283 -8.67 -14.45 13.85
N GLN A 284 -8.40 -15.58 14.48
CA GLN A 284 -7.49 -15.67 15.63
C GLN A 284 -6.68 -16.94 15.56
N PHE A 285 -5.46 -16.87 16.09
CA PHE A 285 -4.47 -17.94 16.05
C PHE A 285 -3.85 -18.15 17.43
N THR A 286 -3.42 -19.38 17.68
CA THR A 286 -2.77 -19.75 18.95
C THR A 286 -1.29 -19.38 19.02
N ARG A 287 -0.56 -19.50 17.90
CA ARG A 287 0.90 -19.33 17.89
C ARG A 287 1.34 -18.20 16.98
N LYS A 288 0.91 -18.25 15.72
CA LYS A 288 1.34 -17.33 14.67
C LYS A 288 0.14 -16.87 13.87
N PHE A 289 -0.07 -15.55 13.81
CA PHE A 289 -1.00 -14.97 12.87
C PHE A 289 -0.47 -15.14 11.44
N ILE A 290 -1.34 -15.55 10.52
CA ILE A 290 -1.01 -15.76 9.12
C ILE A 290 -1.73 -14.71 8.27
N ALA A 291 -0.99 -13.75 7.72
CA ALA A 291 -1.54 -12.53 7.10
C ALA A 291 -2.20 -12.76 5.74
N THR A 292 -3.35 -12.11 5.50
CA THR A 292 -4.14 -12.16 4.25
C THR A 292 -3.84 -10.96 3.33
N PRO A 293 -3.77 -11.10 2.00
CA PRO A 293 -3.87 -9.96 1.09
C PRO A 293 -5.31 -9.42 1.09
N ALA A 294 -5.70 -8.74 2.17
CA ALA A 294 -7.08 -8.36 2.46
C ALA A 294 -7.74 -7.53 1.35
N GLN A 295 -6.95 -6.72 0.64
CA GLN A 295 -7.39 -5.93 -0.51
C GLN A 295 -7.96 -6.76 -1.67
N LYS A 296 -7.57 -8.03 -1.79
CA LYS A 296 -8.08 -8.94 -2.83
C LYS A 296 -9.32 -9.73 -2.39
N VAL A 297 -9.75 -9.58 -1.13
CA VAL A 297 -10.77 -10.42 -0.52
C VAL A 297 -12.10 -9.68 -0.44
N TYR A 298 -13.06 -10.14 -1.24
CA TYR A 298 -14.45 -9.65 -1.27
C TYR A 298 -15.39 -10.49 -0.43
N ALA A 299 -15.08 -11.77 -0.26
CA ALA A 299 -15.75 -12.64 0.69
C ALA A 299 -14.90 -13.86 1.06
N LEU A 300 -14.94 -14.26 2.33
CA LEU A 300 -14.20 -15.38 2.88
C LEU A 300 -15.08 -16.65 2.96
N VAL A 301 -14.54 -17.82 2.60
CA VAL A 301 -15.14 -19.10 3.01
C VAL A 301 -14.71 -19.39 4.43
N ASP A 302 -15.65 -19.84 5.25
CA ASP A 302 -15.49 -20.37 6.61
C ASP A 302 -14.04 -20.64 7.05
N CYS A 303 -13.60 -19.79 7.97
CA CYS A 303 -12.65 -19.97 9.08
C CYS A 303 -11.27 -20.64 8.89
N ALA A 304 -10.80 -20.96 7.69
CA ALA A 304 -9.58 -21.75 7.56
C ALA A 304 -8.64 -21.41 6.39
N HIS A 305 -8.89 -20.32 5.68
CA HIS A 305 -8.12 -19.97 4.51
C HIS A 305 -7.10 -18.89 4.83
N GLN A 306 -5.88 -19.19 5.31
CA GLN A 306 -4.82 -18.17 5.43
C GLN A 306 -3.40 -18.75 5.29
N PHE A 307 -2.34 -18.14 4.70
CA PHE A 307 -2.01 -17.17 3.63
C PHE A 307 -0.47 -16.89 3.69
N LYS A 308 0.16 -16.25 2.69
CA LYS A 308 1.63 -16.00 2.69
C LYS A 308 1.93 -14.79 3.53
N MET A 309 2.87 -14.92 4.47
CA MET A 309 3.60 -13.74 4.90
C MET A 309 4.32 -13.21 3.66
N VAL A 310 4.01 -11.99 3.24
CA VAL A 310 4.91 -11.29 2.32
C VAL A 310 6.23 -11.16 3.08
N GLU A 311 7.13 -12.07 2.73
CA GLU A 311 8.56 -12.00 2.91
C GLU A 311 9.02 -10.58 2.64
N PHE A 312 9.66 -9.88 3.56
CA PHE A 312 10.38 -8.65 3.20
C PHE A 312 11.87 -8.91 3.29
N GLU A 313 12.62 -8.35 2.34
CA GLU A 313 14.07 -8.29 2.43
C GLU A 313 14.56 -6.87 2.23
N THR A 314 15.71 -6.57 2.81
CA THR A 314 16.36 -5.27 2.69
C THR A 314 17.47 -5.36 1.65
N LEU A 315 17.42 -4.48 0.66
CA LEU A 315 18.49 -4.27 -0.31
C LEU A 315 19.19 -2.95 0.01
N VAL A 316 20.51 -2.95 -0.10
CA VAL A 316 21.33 -1.72 -0.04
C VAL A 316 21.86 -1.47 -1.44
N ASN A 317 21.61 -0.26 -1.95
CA ASN A 317 21.87 0.12 -3.33
C ASN A 317 21.21 -0.87 -4.31
N PRO A 318 19.86 -0.92 -4.35
CA PRO A 318 19.12 -1.88 -5.17
C PRO A 318 19.35 -1.65 -6.68
N PRO A 319 18.88 -2.59 -7.54
CA PRO A 319 18.84 -2.39 -8.98
C PRO A 319 18.02 -1.16 -9.39
N GLN A 320 18.32 -0.61 -10.58
CA GLN A 320 17.65 0.57 -11.13
C GLN A 320 16.11 0.43 -11.17
N GLU A 321 15.60 -0.76 -11.49
CA GLU A 321 14.15 -1.03 -11.54
C GLU A 321 13.42 -0.74 -10.22
N VAL A 322 14.08 -0.96 -9.08
CA VAL A 322 13.51 -0.63 -7.76
C VAL A 322 13.46 0.89 -7.59
N PHE A 323 14.49 1.60 -8.04
CA PHE A 323 14.51 3.07 -8.00
C PHE A 323 13.47 3.70 -8.92
N ASP A 324 13.25 3.12 -10.10
CA ASP A 324 12.22 3.57 -11.03
C ASP A 324 10.83 3.50 -10.39
N GLN A 325 10.57 2.45 -9.60
CA GLN A 325 9.35 2.34 -8.79
C GLN A 325 9.28 3.41 -7.70
N ILE A 326 10.37 3.68 -6.96
CA ILE A 326 10.42 4.75 -5.94
C ILE A 326 10.02 6.08 -6.56
N VAL A 327 10.66 6.45 -7.67
CA VAL A 327 10.43 7.72 -8.36
C VAL A 327 9.00 7.79 -8.91
N LYS A 328 8.49 6.69 -9.47
CA LYS A 328 7.08 6.62 -9.90
C LYS A 328 6.12 6.84 -8.72
N TYR A 329 6.26 6.09 -7.63
CA TYR A 329 5.36 6.19 -6.49
C TYR A 329 5.41 7.57 -5.84
N THR A 330 6.60 8.13 -5.61
CA THR A 330 6.76 9.46 -5.01
C THR A 330 6.21 10.57 -5.89
N SER A 331 6.36 10.47 -7.22
CA SER A 331 5.74 11.40 -8.16
C SER A 331 4.21 11.29 -8.16
N ASP A 332 3.66 10.07 -8.13
CA ASP A 332 2.22 9.81 -8.20
C ASP A 332 1.50 10.15 -6.88
N THR A 333 2.13 9.94 -5.72
CA THR A 333 1.44 10.08 -4.42
C THR A 333 1.85 11.31 -3.61
N GLU A 334 3.02 11.90 -3.86
CA GLU A 334 3.55 13.01 -3.06
C GLU A 334 3.98 14.22 -3.91
N ASP A 335 3.82 14.17 -5.23
CA ASP A 335 4.23 15.21 -6.18
C ASP A 335 5.74 15.54 -6.15
N TRP A 336 6.58 14.57 -5.81
CA TRP A 336 8.03 14.79 -5.76
C TRP A 336 8.64 14.97 -7.17
N ALA A 337 9.53 15.95 -7.29
CA ALA A 337 10.20 16.30 -8.53
C ALA A 337 11.52 15.53 -8.70
N SER A 338 11.43 14.27 -9.15
CA SER A 338 12.60 13.40 -9.37
C SER A 338 12.71 12.92 -10.82
N GLN A 339 13.94 12.56 -11.21
CA GLN A 339 14.26 11.90 -12.47
C GLN A 339 14.70 10.46 -12.20
N ILE A 340 14.47 9.56 -13.16
CA ILE A 340 14.97 8.18 -13.11
C ILE A 340 16.51 8.13 -13.00
N GLY A 341 17.20 9.11 -13.59
CA GLY A 341 18.66 9.21 -13.56
C GLY A 341 19.27 9.67 -12.23
N ASP A 342 18.46 10.14 -11.27
CA ASP A 342 18.96 10.69 -9.99
C ASP A 342 19.79 9.69 -9.20
N TYR A 343 19.39 8.42 -9.22
CA TYR A 343 20.11 7.40 -8.47
C TYR A 343 21.55 7.19 -8.95
N LYS A 344 21.75 7.12 -10.27
CA LYS A 344 23.09 7.01 -10.87
C LYS A 344 23.94 8.26 -10.61
N LEU A 345 23.30 9.42 -10.65
CA LEU A 345 23.94 10.68 -10.29
C LEU A 345 24.42 10.64 -8.84
N TRP A 346 23.58 10.29 -7.88
CA TRP A 346 23.95 10.25 -6.46
C TRP A 346 25.03 9.21 -6.16
N LEU A 347 24.92 8.00 -6.71
CA LEU A 347 25.92 6.93 -6.58
C LEU A 347 27.31 7.36 -7.03
N SER A 348 27.40 8.18 -8.07
CA SER A 348 28.67 8.63 -8.63
C SER A 348 29.17 9.95 -8.03
N SER A 349 28.31 10.73 -7.37
CA SER A 349 28.62 12.12 -6.98
C SER A 349 29.06 12.28 -5.54
N TYR A 350 28.46 11.56 -4.59
CA TYR A 350 28.81 11.68 -3.17
C TYR A 350 30.09 10.89 -2.82
N ASP A 351 30.66 11.17 -1.64
CA ASP A 351 31.83 10.44 -1.15
C ASP A 351 31.45 9.01 -0.76
N GLN A 352 30.28 8.86 -0.15
CA GLN A 352 29.59 7.58 0.02
C GLN A 352 28.08 7.77 -0.12
N PHE A 353 27.39 6.76 -0.65
CA PHE A 353 25.95 6.78 -0.87
C PHE A 353 25.32 5.41 -0.56
N TRP A 354 24.17 5.45 0.11
CA TRP A 354 23.34 4.29 0.40
C TRP A 354 21.90 4.61 0.04
N LEU A 355 21.27 3.77 -0.76
CA LEU A 355 19.83 3.68 -0.88
C LEU A 355 19.39 2.36 -0.25
N VAL A 356 18.82 2.43 0.95
CA VAL A 356 18.34 1.25 1.68
C VAL A 356 16.86 1.08 1.37
N THR A 357 16.49 -0.06 0.82
CA THR A 357 15.11 -0.36 0.40
C THR A 357 14.62 -1.65 1.01
N VAL A 358 13.34 -1.68 1.36
CA VAL A 358 12.58 -2.90 1.61
C VAL A 358 11.86 -3.28 0.33
N VAL A 359 11.97 -4.55 -0.07
CA VAL A 359 11.24 -5.15 -1.19
C VAL A 359 10.53 -6.42 -0.73
N GLU A 360 9.54 -6.88 -1.49
CA GLU A 360 8.98 -8.21 -1.29
C GLU A 360 10.05 -9.25 -1.66
N LYS A 361 10.36 -10.15 -0.73
CA LYS A 361 11.47 -11.10 -0.80
C LYS A 361 11.43 -11.94 -2.07
N GLY A 362 12.55 -11.99 -2.78
CA GLY A 362 12.71 -12.69 -4.05
C GLY A 362 12.15 -11.93 -5.26
N THR A 363 11.81 -10.65 -5.11
CA THR A 363 11.28 -9.79 -6.17
C THR A 363 11.93 -8.40 -6.16
N THR A 364 11.61 -7.59 -7.16
CA THR A 364 11.93 -6.16 -7.22
C THR A 364 10.77 -5.28 -6.74
N ASN A 365 9.69 -5.86 -6.20
CA ASN A 365 8.50 -5.09 -5.79
C ASN A 365 8.83 -4.19 -4.61
N PHE A 366 8.84 -2.88 -4.85
CA PHE A 366 9.22 -1.88 -3.88
C PHE A 366 8.19 -1.71 -2.75
N VAL A 367 8.68 -1.58 -1.51
CA VAL A 367 7.86 -1.43 -0.29
C VAL A 367 8.14 -0.10 0.41
N ALA A 368 9.40 0.16 0.76
CA ALA A 368 9.84 1.36 1.45
C ALA A 368 11.32 1.67 1.18
N SER A 369 11.72 2.94 1.23
CA SER A 369 13.10 3.40 1.00
C SER A 369 13.54 4.42 2.03
N VAL A 370 14.86 4.57 2.16
CA VAL A 370 15.55 5.74 2.69
C VAL A 370 16.91 5.83 1.98
N SER A 371 17.36 7.03 1.64
CA SER A 371 18.71 7.25 1.15
C SER A 371 19.55 8.06 2.13
N LEU A 372 20.85 7.80 2.13
CA LEU A 372 21.87 8.46 2.93
C LEU A 372 23.05 8.80 2.01
N ALA A 373 23.57 10.02 2.11
CA ALA A 373 24.77 10.44 1.42
C ALA A 373 25.76 11.04 2.43
N ARG A 374 27.04 10.70 2.29
CA ARG A 374 28.14 11.31 3.06
C ARG A 374 28.83 12.37 2.20
N TRP A 375 29.04 13.53 2.80
CA TRP A 375 29.69 14.70 2.21
C TRP A 375 30.90 15.05 3.08
N ASP A 376 32.09 14.80 2.58
CA ASP A 376 33.31 15.23 3.24
C ASP A 376 33.58 16.72 2.92
N GLY A 377 34.11 17.45 3.91
CA GLY A 377 34.45 18.87 3.77
C GLY A 377 35.75 19.19 4.51
N ASP A 378 36.00 20.49 4.65
CA ASP A 378 37.17 20.99 5.40
C ASP A 378 37.02 20.75 6.92
N ASP A 379 35.78 20.53 7.36
CA ASP A 379 35.29 20.15 8.68
C ASP A 379 34.79 18.68 8.70
N GLU A 380 34.20 18.26 9.82
CA GLU A 380 33.64 16.91 9.98
C GLU A 380 32.62 16.56 8.86
N PRO A 381 32.48 15.27 8.51
CA PRO A 381 31.53 14.83 7.48
C PRO A 381 30.10 15.25 7.81
N LEU A 382 29.38 15.73 6.80
CA LEU A 382 27.94 15.93 6.86
C LEU A 382 27.24 14.75 6.19
N PHE A 383 26.22 14.22 6.86
CA PHE A 383 25.35 13.22 6.25
C PHE A 383 24.04 13.86 5.79
N SER A 384 23.56 13.56 4.59
CA SER A 384 22.23 13.99 4.14
C SER A 384 21.31 12.78 3.94
N ILE A 385 20.11 12.86 4.51
CA ILE A 385 19.08 11.83 4.42
C ILE A 385 17.98 12.29 3.48
N GLY A 386 17.64 11.43 2.52
CA GLY A 386 16.64 11.69 1.49
C GLY A 386 15.79 10.46 1.21
N MET A 387 14.89 10.57 0.23
CA MET A 387 14.06 9.47 -0.31
C MET A 387 13.42 8.55 0.74
N PHE A 388 13.05 9.09 1.91
CA PHE A 388 12.31 8.34 2.92
C PHE A 388 10.86 8.22 2.49
N TYR A 389 10.47 7.04 2.02
CA TYR A 389 9.13 6.80 1.49
C TYR A 389 8.66 5.38 1.82
N CYS A 390 7.36 5.22 1.99
CA CYS A 390 6.70 3.93 2.15
C CYS A 390 5.45 3.91 1.28
N VAL A 391 5.31 2.89 0.43
CA VAL A 391 4.13 2.74 -0.43
C VAL A 391 2.87 2.71 0.45
N PRO A 392 1.79 3.43 0.09
CA PRO A 392 0.62 3.63 0.95
C PRO A 392 0.07 2.37 1.60
N LYS A 393 -0.03 1.25 0.86
CA LYS A 393 -0.55 -0.03 1.36
C LYS A 393 0.28 -0.67 2.47
N TYR A 394 1.56 -0.30 2.63
CA TYR A 394 2.43 -0.81 3.71
C TYR A 394 2.63 0.21 4.84
N ARG A 395 2.02 1.40 4.79
CA ARG A 395 2.13 2.38 5.89
C ARG A 395 1.46 1.83 7.15
N GLY A 396 2.01 2.17 8.33
CA GLY A 396 1.49 1.70 9.61
C GLY A 396 1.88 0.27 9.99
N THR A 397 2.63 -0.45 9.15
CA THR A 397 3.09 -1.83 9.41
C THR A 397 4.37 -1.92 10.26
N GLY A 398 4.94 -0.77 10.66
CA GLY A 398 6.17 -0.72 11.46
C GLY A 398 7.48 -0.79 10.65
N LEU A 399 7.42 -0.87 9.31
CA LEU A 399 8.62 -0.99 8.45
C LEU A 399 9.50 0.28 8.41
N GLY A 400 8.90 1.47 8.48
CA GLY A 400 9.63 2.72 8.23
C GLY A 400 10.61 3.13 9.33
N LYS A 401 10.27 2.93 10.61
CA LYS A 401 11.12 3.39 11.72
C LYS A 401 12.44 2.60 11.82
N PRO A 402 12.45 1.25 11.74
CA PRO A 402 13.70 0.48 11.68
C PRO A 402 14.55 0.85 10.46
N LEU A 403 13.93 1.06 9.30
CA LEU A 403 14.64 1.46 8.09
C LEU A 403 15.36 2.80 8.26
N PHE A 404 14.69 3.80 8.86
CA PHE A 404 15.30 5.08 9.17
C PHE A 404 16.38 4.96 10.25
N GLN A 405 16.16 4.11 11.27
CA GLN A 405 17.17 3.87 12.31
C GLN A 405 18.47 3.30 11.71
N ASN A 406 18.39 2.39 10.74
CA ASN A 406 19.58 1.83 10.09
C ASN A 406 20.49 2.91 9.48
N VAL A 407 19.92 3.95 8.85
CA VAL A 407 20.76 5.04 8.33
C VAL A 407 21.27 5.96 9.43
N MET A 408 20.51 6.17 10.50
CA MET A 408 20.97 6.93 11.66
C MET A 408 22.10 6.24 12.42
N ASP A 409 22.11 4.91 12.45
CA ASP A 409 23.21 4.13 13.02
C ASP A 409 24.51 4.33 12.22
N ILE A 410 24.42 4.51 10.90
CA ILE A 410 25.55 4.86 10.03
C ILE A 410 26.02 6.30 10.27
N VAL A 411 25.08 7.24 10.45
CA VAL A 411 25.40 8.64 10.79
C VAL A 411 26.21 8.71 12.10
N GLY A 412 25.81 7.92 13.11
CA GLY A 412 26.46 7.89 14.42
C GLY A 412 26.48 9.28 15.06
N ASP A 413 27.67 9.72 15.49
CA ASP A 413 27.87 11.02 16.13
C ASP A 413 28.11 12.17 15.14
N ASN A 414 27.92 11.99 13.84
CA ASN A 414 28.07 13.09 12.89
C ASN A 414 26.84 14.00 12.86
N ASN A 415 27.01 15.20 12.30
CA ASN A 415 25.87 16.04 11.96
C ASN A 415 25.16 15.44 10.74
N ALA A 416 23.83 15.38 10.79
CA ALA A 416 23.02 14.95 9.66
C ALA A 416 21.98 16.01 9.30
N THR A 417 21.64 16.10 8.02
CA THR A 417 20.63 16.99 7.47
C THR A 417 19.57 16.24 6.67
N LEU A 418 18.35 16.77 6.62
CA LEU A 418 17.28 16.33 5.72
C LEU A 418 16.33 17.47 5.42
N THR A 419 15.51 17.31 4.40
CA THR A 419 14.38 18.20 4.09
C THR A 419 13.06 17.59 4.53
N GLY A 420 12.57 18.02 5.69
CA GLY A 420 11.33 17.50 6.27
C GLY A 420 10.10 18.12 5.65
N VAL A 421 9.29 17.33 4.93
CA VAL A 421 7.93 17.75 4.51
C VAL A 421 7.09 18.13 5.73
N VAL A 422 6.15 19.08 5.57
CA VAL A 422 5.36 19.65 6.68
C VAL A 422 4.84 18.60 7.67
N LYS A 423 4.30 17.48 7.16
CA LYS A 423 3.71 16.41 7.98
C LYS A 423 4.76 15.60 8.77
N MET A 424 5.98 15.49 8.27
CA MET A 424 7.04 14.64 8.83
C MET A 424 8.04 15.41 9.67
N SER A 425 8.20 16.72 9.43
CA SER A 425 9.18 17.57 10.11
C SER A 425 9.15 17.46 11.64
N PRO A 426 7.98 17.49 12.33
CA PRO A 426 7.93 17.31 13.78
C PRO A 426 8.41 15.94 14.24
N LYS A 427 8.15 14.89 13.46
CA LYS A 427 8.53 13.51 13.79
C LYS A 427 10.04 13.30 13.69
N TYR A 428 10.68 13.88 12.68
CA TYR A 428 12.14 13.83 12.59
C TYR A 428 12.82 14.53 13.77
N ALA A 429 12.25 15.65 14.22
CA ALA A 429 12.74 16.35 15.41
C ALA A 429 12.56 15.51 16.69
N SER A 430 11.37 14.93 16.92
CA SER A 430 11.09 14.17 18.14
C SER A 430 11.81 12.82 18.20
N ASP A 431 11.86 12.10 17.09
CA ASP A 431 12.29 10.69 17.08
C ASP A 431 13.78 10.55 16.81
N PHE A 432 14.39 11.49 16.09
CA PHE A 432 15.76 11.39 15.58
C PHE A 432 16.61 12.65 15.81
N GLY A 433 16.09 13.64 16.54
CA GLY A 433 16.84 14.81 16.97
C GLY A 433 17.07 15.86 15.87
N PHE A 434 16.34 15.84 14.76
CA PHE A 434 16.40 16.87 13.71
C PHE A 434 15.73 18.19 14.14
N ASP A 435 16.16 18.77 15.26
CA ASP A 435 15.52 19.90 15.94
C ASP A 435 16.25 21.24 15.69
N LYS A 436 17.33 21.23 14.90
CA LYS A 436 18.04 22.44 14.46
C LYS A 436 17.61 22.79 13.05
N TYR A 437 16.92 23.91 12.87
CA TYR A 437 16.36 24.31 11.58
C TYR A 437 16.26 25.83 11.49
N PRO A 438 16.23 26.41 10.28
CA PRO A 438 15.98 27.84 10.15
C PRO A 438 14.55 28.19 10.58
N GLU A 439 14.32 29.46 10.93
CA GLU A 439 13.00 29.95 11.35
C GLU A 439 11.96 29.88 10.21
N HIS A 440 12.41 29.92 8.96
CA HIS A 440 11.56 29.93 7.79
C HIS A 440 11.24 28.52 7.28
N TRP A 441 10.15 28.40 6.54
CA TRP A 441 9.88 27.21 5.71
C TRP A 441 10.37 27.43 4.28
N HIS A 442 10.43 26.37 3.50
CA HIS A 442 10.57 26.48 2.06
C HIS A 442 9.19 26.43 1.41
N LEU A 443 8.94 27.35 0.49
CA LEU A 443 7.73 27.43 -0.29
C LEU A 443 7.95 26.74 -1.64
N PHE A 444 6.91 26.08 -2.12
CA PHE A 444 6.82 25.63 -3.50
C PHE A 444 5.83 26.52 -4.24
N SER A 445 6.32 27.26 -5.25
CA SER A 445 5.48 28.09 -6.12
C SER A 445 5.53 27.54 -7.54
N SER A 446 4.37 27.26 -8.12
CA SER A 446 4.26 26.63 -9.44
C SER A 446 3.21 27.28 -10.33
N VAL A 447 3.42 27.20 -11.63
CA VAL A 447 2.52 27.67 -12.69
C VAL A 447 2.48 26.64 -13.82
N LYS A 448 1.38 26.60 -14.59
CA LYS A 448 1.33 25.79 -15.82
C LYS A 448 2.25 26.41 -16.87
N CYS A 449 3.01 25.59 -17.61
CA CYS A 449 3.92 26.13 -18.63
C CYS A 449 3.16 26.87 -19.74
N ALA A 450 1.95 26.42 -20.09
CA ALA A 450 1.08 27.12 -21.04
C ALA A 450 0.72 28.57 -20.64
N ASP A 451 0.84 28.91 -19.35
CA ASP A 451 0.52 30.23 -18.79
C ASP A 451 1.76 31.10 -18.54
N ILE A 452 2.95 30.58 -18.82
CA ILE A 452 4.19 31.34 -18.75
C ILE A 452 4.34 32.21 -20.00
N ILE A 453 4.90 33.40 -19.81
CA ILE A 453 5.38 34.30 -20.86
C ILE A 453 6.86 34.59 -20.64
N ILE A 454 7.58 34.81 -21.74
CA ILE A 454 8.94 35.32 -21.68
C ILE A 454 8.86 36.84 -21.86
N PRO A 455 9.32 37.66 -20.90
CA PRO A 455 9.35 39.10 -21.07
C PRO A 455 10.17 39.53 -22.29
N ASP A 456 9.63 40.47 -23.09
CA ASP A 456 10.30 41.00 -24.29
C ASP A 456 11.65 41.65 -23.95
N LYS A 457 11.72 42.31 -22.79
CA LYS A 457 12.92 42.97 -22.28
C LYS A 457 13.27 42.44 -20.89
N VAL A 458 14.52 42.05 -20.74
CA VAL A 458 15.19 41.77 -19.46
C VAL A 458 16.41 42.68 -19.36
N SER A 459 17.06 42.75 -18.21
CA SER A 459 18.20 43.65 -17.97
C SER A 459 19.34 43.41 -18.98
N GLU A 460 19.85 44.49 -19.59
CA GLU A 460 21.05 44.47 -20.45
C GLU A 460 22.36 44.50 -19.63
N ASN A 461 22.25 44.50 -18.29
CA ASN A 461 23.42 44.50 -17.41
C ASN A 461 24.06 43.11 -17.23
N TYR A 462 23.39 42.08 -17.73
CA TYR A 462 23.84 40.70 -17.59
C TYR A 462 23.81 39.97 -18.93
N THR A 463 24.62 38.94 -19.05
CA THR A 463 24.63 38.01 -20.18
C THR A 463 24.65 36.58 -19.65
N THR A 464 24.15 35.61 -20.43
CA THR A 464 24.30 34.20 -20.07
C THR A 464 25.27 33.47 -21.01
N LYS A 465 25.87 32.41 -20.49
CA LYS A 465 26.69 31.46 -21.26
C LYS A 465 26.29 30.02 -20.91
N LEU A 466 26.62 29.07 -21.79
CA LEU A 466 26.65 27.67 -21.36
C LEU A 466 27.69 27.52 -20.25
N TRP A 467 27.43 26.62 -19.31
CA TRP A 467 28.38 26.33 -18.23
C TRP A 467 29.75 25.86 -18.75
N SER A 468 29.79 25.25 -19.94
CA SER A 468 31.02 24.81 -20.62
C SER A 468 31.88 25.96 -21.16
N ASP A 469 31.31 27.15 -21.31
CA ASP A 469 31.95 28.32 -21.93
C ASP A 469 32.37 29.36 -20.88
N VAL A 470 32.27 28.99 -19.60
CA VAL A 470 32.66 29.80 -18.44
C VAL A 470 33.86 29.15 -17.77
N ASP A 471 34.74 29.98 -17.19
CA ASP A 471 35.80 29.48 -16.32
C ASP A 471 35.19 28.67 -15.16
N TYR A 472 35.44 27.35 -15.18
CA TYR A 472 34.89 26.44 -14.20
C TYR A 472 35.41 26.70 -12.78
N VAL A 473 36.60 27.29 -12.64
CA VAL A 473 37.13 27.72 -11.34
C VAL A 473 36.30 28.88 -10.80
N ALA A 474 35.97 29.88 -11.62
CA ALA A 474 35.11 30.99 -11.23
C ALA A 474 33.68 30.52 -10.88
N LEU A 475 33.11 29.60 -11.67
CA LEU A 475 31.78 29.03 -11.40
C LEU A 475 31.73 28.26 -10.08
N THR A 476 32.74 27.42 -9.81
CA THR A 476 32.80 26.65 -8.55
C THR A 476 33.16 27.52 -7.35
N ALA A 477 33.90 28.62 -7.56
CA ALA A 477 34.11 29.63 -6.53
C ALA A 477 32.80 30.36 -6.18
N TYR A 478 31.97 30.72 -7.18
CA TYR A 478 30.64 31.27 -6.94
C TYR A 478 29.76 30.29 -6.17
N ASP A 479 29.74 29.01 -6.56
CA ASP A 479 29.00 27.96 -5.86
C ASP A 479 29.38 27.85 -4.37
N ARG A 480 30.68 27.98 -4.07
CA ARG A 480 31.18 27.98 -2.68
C ARG A 480 30.68 29.16 -1.84
N THR A 481 30.19 30.23 -2.47
CA THR A 481 29.50 31.31 -1.75
C THR A 481 28.07 30.92 -1.36
N ILE A 482 27.49 29.93 -2.03
CA ILE A 482 26.13 29.41 -1.81
C ILE A 482 26.16 28.22 -0.86
N CYS A 483 27.01 27.23 -1.14
CA CYS A 483 27.19 26.04 -0.33
C CYS A 483 28.63 25.96 0.18
N VAL A 484 28.81 25.92 1.50
CA VAL A 484 30.14 25.80 2.10
C VAL A 484 30.81 24.45 1.84
N ARG A 485 30.09 23.43 1.36
CA ARG A 485 30.64 22.12 0.98
C ARG A 485 31.06 22.13 -0.48
N ASN A 486 32.11 21.36 -0.83
CA ASN A 486 32.64 21.35 -2.19
C ASN A 486 31.76 20.51 -3.12
N ARG A 487 30.91 21.17 -3.91
CA ARG A 487 30.00 20.49 -4.83
C ARG A 487 30.55 20.30 -6.25
N LYS A 488 31.84 20.53 -6.49
CA LYS A 488 32.43 20.44 -7.84
C LYS A 488 32.13 19.11 -8.55
N LYS A 489 32.20 17.99 -7.81
CA LYS A 489 31.93 16.64 -8.33
C LYS A 489 30.47 16.49 -8.80
N ILE A 490 29.52 16.92 -7.98
CA ILE A 490 28.08 16.82 -8.30
C ILE A 490 27.64 17.86 -9.33
N MET A 491 28.18 19.08 -9.32
CA MET A 491 27.84 20.13 -10.28
C MET A 491 28.12 19.70 -11.72
N SER A 492 29.31 19.15 -11.99
CA SER A 492 29.65 18.64 -13.32
C SER A 492 28.71 17.51 -13.77
N ALA A 493 28.25 16.69 -12.82
CA ALA A 493 27.34 15.59 -13.11
C ALA A 493 25.92 16.12 -13.37
N TRP A 494 25.42 17.07 -12.58
CA TRP A 494 24.15 17.76 -12.82
C TRP A 494 24.08 18.36 -14.22
N PHE A 495 25.08 19.15 -14.60
CA PHE A 495 25.07 19.84 -15.89
C PHE A 495 25.16 18.91 -17.11
N LYS A 496 25.50 17.63 -16.89
CA LYS A 496 25.59 16.59 -17.92
C LYS A 496 24.44 15.58 -17.86
N SER A 497 23.55 15.70 -16.89
CA SER A 497 22.38 14.83 -16.77
C SER A 497 21.49 14.94 -18.01
N VAL A 498 20.80 13.85 -18.32
CA VAL A 498 19.82 13.82 -19.41
C VAL A 498 18.67 14.78 -19.10
N ASP A 499 18.09 15.39 -20.13
CA ASP A 499 16.98 16.35 -20.04
C ASP A 499 17.20 17.44 -18.98
N THR A 500 18.43 17.95 -18.96
CA THR A 500 18.91 18.94 -18.00
C THR A 500 19.56 20.10 -18.75
N PHE A 501 19.09 21.32 -18.49
CA PHE A 501 19.48 22.52 -19.22
C PHE A 501 20.10 23.52 -18.25
N SER A 502 21.37 23.87 -18.46
CA SER A 502 22.14 24.67 -17.50
C SER A 502 22.75 25.92 -18.14
N ARG A 503 22.64 27.04 -17.44
CA ARG A 503 23.18 28.35 -17.83
C ARG A 503 23.86 29.03 -16.65
N VAL A 504 24.83 29.87 -16.98
CA VAL A 504 25.54 30.73 -16.01
C VAL A 504 25.32 32.17 -16.42
N VAL A 505 24.95 33.03 -15.47
CA VAL A 505 24.75 34.46 -15.70
C VAL A 505 25.98 35.24 -15.22
N LEU A 506 26.43 36.19 -16.05
CA LEU A 506 27.59 37.03 -15.80
C LEU A 506 27.21 38.51 -15.82
N ASP A 507 27.87 39.31 -14.98
CA ASP A 507 27.78 40.77 -15.03
C ASP A 507 28.58 41.37 -16.20
N LYS A 508 28.53 42.70 -16.38
CA LYS A 508 29.30 43.41 -17.43
C LYS A 508 30.82 43.26 -17.32
N SER A 509 31.32 42.94 -16.13
CA SER A 509 32.76 42.71 -15.89
C SER A 509 33.17 41.27 -16.20
N GLY A 510 32.22 40.39 -16.50
CA GLY A 510 32.43 38.97 -16.74
C GLY A 510 32.49 38.13 -15.48
N ASN A 511 32.08 38.65 -14.32
CA ASN A 511 32.01 37.87 -13.08
C ASN A 511 30.77 36.99 -13.07
N VAL A 512 30.88 35.78 -12.54
CA VAL A 512 29.72 34.90 -12.30
C VAL A 512 28.88 35.46 -11.17
N VAL A 513 27.60 35.72 -11.43
CA VAL A 513 26.63 36.27 -10.47
C VAL A 513 25.40 35.37 -10.28
N GLY A 514 25.46 34.15 -10.82
CA GLY A 514 24.40 33.16 -10.72
C GLY A 514 24.58 32.00 -11.68
N TYR A 515 23.92 30.90 -11.40
CA TYR A 515 23.76 29.78 -12.33
C TYR A 515 22.50 29.00 -11.98
N ALA A 516 21.92 28.35 -12.98
CA ALA A 516 20.73 27.56 -12.77
C ALA A 516 20.65 26.41 -13.77
N THR A 517 19.88 25.42 -13.35
CA THR A 517 19.59 24.21 -14.08
C THR A 517 18.10 23.97 -14.08
N VAL A 518 17.50 23.74 -15.25
CA VAL A 518 16.11 23.26 -15.38
C VAL A 518 16.13 21.80 -15.81
N ARG A 519 15.38 20.97 -15.10
CA ARG A 519 15.34 19.52 -15.26
C ARG A 519 13.94 19.08 -15.65
N LEU A 520 13.82 18.17 -16.61
CA LEU A 520 12.56 17.49 -16.90
C LEU A 520 12.34 16.34 -15.92
N VAL A 521 11.37 16.48 -15.02
CA VAL A 521 11.05 15.47 -14.00
C VAL A 521 9.77 14.70 -14.37
N LEU A 522 9.48 13.61 -13.62
CA LEU A 522 8.25 12.83 -13.85
C LEU A 522 6.98 13.68 -13.81
N ASN A 523 5.91 13.11 -14.38
CA ASN A 523 4.62 13.76 -14.62
C ASN A 523 4.72 14.98 -15.54
N ASN A 524 5.70 14.97 -16.46
CA ASN A 524 5.87 15.95 -17.52
C ASN A 524 6.08 17.37 -16.98
N ARG A 525 6.92 17.55 -15.95
CA ARG A 525 7.12 18.84 -15.27
C ARG A 525 8.54 19.38 -15.41
N LEU A 526 8.69 20.70 -15.36
CA LEU A 526 9.98 21.38 -15.33
C LEU A 526 10.32 21.81 -13.89
N SER A 527 11.48 21.36 -13.41
CA SER A 527 12.01 21.72 -12.10
C SER A 527 13.31 22.50 -12.25
N PRO A 528 13.34 23.82 -11.95
CA PRO A 528 14.58 24.55 -11.75
C PRO A 528 15.25 24.04 -10.47
N ALA A 529 16.30 23.24 -10.56
CA ALA A 529 17.01 22.69 -9.41
C ALA A 529 18.44 22.29 -9.79
N PRO A 530 19.48 23.02 -9.32
CA PRO A 530 19.43 24.28 -8.57
C PRO A 530 19.03 25.52 -9.40
N PHE A 531 18.63 26.60 -8.72
CA PHE A 531 18.59 27.94 -9.30
C PHE A 531 19.13 28.98 -8.30
N TYR A 532 20.28 29.58 -8.62
CA TYR A 532 20.94 30.59 -7.78
C TYR A 532 21.27 31.87 -8.57
N ALA A 533 21.05 33.03 -7.95
CA ALA A 533 21.43 34.33 -8.52
C ALA A 533 21.62 35.38 -7.41
N ASP A 534 22.50 36.34 -7.63
CA ASP A 534 22.79 37.40 -6.66
C ASP A 534 21.65 38.41 -6.47
N ASN A 535 20.78 38.54 -7.48
CA ASN A 535 19.62 39.44 -7.45
C ASN A 535 18.59 39.06 -8.54
N LEU A 536 17.39 39.66 -8.40
CA LEU A 536 16.25 39.41 -9.29
C LEU A 536 16.54 39.70 -10.76
N GLU A 537 17.27 40.77 -11.08
CA GLU A 537 17.56 41.11 -12.48
C GLU A 537 18.44 40.05 -13.16
N ALA A 538 19.45 39.53 -12.46
CA ALA A 538 20.27 38.43 -12.95
C ALA A 538 19.44 37.15 -13.13
N ALA A 539 18.52 36.86 -12.19
CA ALA A 539 17.63 35.71 -12.27
C ALA A 539 16.64 35.79 -13.46
N GLU A 540 16.16 36.99 -13.80
CA GLU A 540 15.30 37.21 -14.97
C GLU A 540 16.00 36.87 -16.28
N VAL A 541 17.21 37.39 -16.46
CA VAL A 541 18.04 37.11 -17.65
C VAL A 541 18.32 35.61 -17.75
N LEU A 542 18.64 34.98 -16.62
CA LEU A 542 18.92 33.56 -16.53
C LEU A 542 17.70 32.67 -16.87
N LEU A 543 16.52 32.98 -16.29
CA LEU A 543 15.29 32.21 -16.55
C LEU A 543 14.84 32.32 -18.00
N LYS A 544 14.92 33.52 -18.61
CA LYS A 544 14.61 33.72 -20.02
C LYS A 544 15.43 32.80 -20.91
N ASP A 545 16.75 32.80 -20.75
CA ASP A 545 17.64 32.03 -21.62
C ASP A 545 17.55 30.53 -21.36
N LEU A 546 17.19 30.11 -20.14
CA LEU A 546 16.88 28.71 -19.82
C LEU A 546 15.61 28.24 -20.51
N LEU A 547 14.51 29.01 -20.44
CA LEU A 547 13.26 28.65 -21.12
C LEU A 547 13.44 28.55 -22.64
N ILE A 548 14.15 29.50 -23.26
CA ILE A 548 14.45 29.48 -24.70
C ILE A 548 15.27 28.23 -25.10
N MET A 549 16.11 27.72 -24.19
CA MET A 549 16.94 26.55 -24.44
C MET A 549 16.14 25.23 -24.44
N ILE A 550 14.99 25.18 -23.77
CA ILE A 550 14.18 23.98 -23.63
C ILE A 550 13.23 23.85 -24.83
N PRO A 551 13.33 22.79 -25.64
CA PRO A 551 12.42 22.57 -26.76
C PRO A 551 10.97 22.43 -26.27
N ASP A 552 10.04 23.09 -26.98
CA ASP A 552 8.60 22.99 -26.76
C ASP A 552 8.16 23.14 -25.30
N TRP A 553 8.86 24.01 -24.55
CA TRP A 553 8.72 24.07 -23.10
C TRP A 553 7.28 24.38 -22.62
N GLN A 554 6.47 25.01 -23.47
CA GLN A 554 5.06 25.31 -23.20
C GLN A 554 4.18 24.05 -23.09
N GLN A 555 4.63 22.91 -23.64
CA GLN A 555 3.87 21.65 -23.62
C GLN A 555 4.02 20.87 -22.31
N TYR A 556 4.99 21.23 -21.46
CA TYR A 556 5.13 20.63 -20.13
C TYR A 556 3.98 21.06 -19.21
N ALA A 557 3.61 20.20 -18.27
CA ALA A 557 2.47 20.40 -17.38
C ALA A 557 2.64 21.62 -16.46
N SER A 558 3.82 21.78 -15.86
CA SER A 558 4.09 22.86 -14.92
C SER A 558 5.57 23.18 -14.76
N PHE A 559 5.85 24.41 -14.31
CA PHE A 559 7.16 24.89 -13.87
C PHE A 559 7.04 25.35 -12.41
N GLY A 560 7.99 25.02 -11.53
CA GLY A 560 7.88 25.45 -10.14
C GLY A 560 9.18 25.57 -9.36
N PHE A 561 9.29 26.66 -8.59
CA PHE A 561 10.41 26.97 -7.71
C PHE A 561 10.18 26.40 -6.32
N LEU A 562 11.22 25.83 -5.71
CA LEU A 562 11.25 25.39 -4.32
C LEU A 562 12.29 26.20 -3.56
N TYR A 563 11.89 27.18 -2.76
CA TYR A 563 12.79 28.23 -2.27
C TYR A 563 12.54 28.61 -0.80
N PRO A 564 13.53 29.17 -0.09
CA PRO A 564 13.35 29.70 1.26
C PRO A 564 12.29 30.81 1.31
N GLU A 565 11.33 30.72 2.23
CA GLU A 565 10.25 31.71 2.40
C GLU A 565 10.77 33.13 2.67
N CYS A 566 11.97 33.26 3.24
CA CYS A 566 12.63 34.55 3.48
C CYS A 566 13.07 35.24 2.18
N ASN A 567 13.29 34.49 1.09
CA ASN A 567 13.56 35.06 -0.22
C ASN A 567 12.25 35.33 -0.97
N LYS A 568 11.93 36.60 -1.23
CA LYS A 568 10.70 37.01 -1.93
C LYS A 568 10.87 37.06 -3.45
N ASP A 569 12.10 37.12 -3.92
CA ASP A 569 12.42 37.26 -5.34
C ASP A 569 11.93 36.11 -6.22
N PRO A 570 11.90 34.83 -5.80
CA PRO A 570 11.47 33.73 -6.67
C PRO A 570 9.99 33.83 -7.05
N LEU A 571 9.15 34.28 -6.13
CA LEU A 571 7.74 34.55 -6.40
C LEU A 571 7.58 35.77 -7.32
N GLU A 572 8.35 36.84 -7.11
CA GLU A 572 8.32 38.01 -7.99
C GLU A 572 8.83 37.69 -9.39
N LEU A 573 9.86 36.85 -9.51
CA LEU A 573 10.36 36.32 -10.77
C LEU A 573 9.25 35.55 -11.50
N LEU A 574 8.57 34.62 -10.81
CA LEU A 574 7.49 33.85 -11.41
C LEU A 574 6.32 34.76 -11.86
N LYS A 575 5.99 35.80 -11.09
CA LYS A 575 4.97 36.80 -11.47
C LYS A 575 5.32 37.58 -12.74
N LYS A 576 6.60 37.86 -12.97
CA LYS A 576 7.07 38.54 -14.21
C LYS A 576 6.96 37.62 -15.43
N PHE A 577 7.08 36.32 -15.22
CA PHE A 577 7.05 35.30 -16.27
C PHE A 577 5.68 34.62 -16.41
N THR A 578 4.61 35.13 -15.80
CA THR A 578 3.26 34.54 -15.89
C THR A 578 2.27 35.52 -16.48
N LYS A 579 1.36 35.05 -17.34
CA LYS A 579 0.29 35.87 -17.95
C LYS A 579 -0.55 36.60 -16.91
N ARG A 580 -0.95 35.88 -15.85
CA ARG A 580 -1.76 36.41 -14.76
C ARG A 580 -1.27 35.91 -13.41
N ARG A 581 -1.18 36.80 -12.43
CA ARG A 581 -0.54 36.49 -11.14
C ARG A 581 -1.30 35.44 -10.33
N GLU A 582 -2.62 35.37 -10.54
CA GLU A 582 -3.53 34.40 -9.94
C GLU A 582 -3.33 32.96 -10.43
N ASP A 583 -2.61 32.74 -11.53
CA ASP A 583 -2.31 31.40 -12.05
C ASP A 583 -1.16 30.72 -11.29
N ILE A 584 -0.50 31.44 -10.37
CA ILE A 584 0.57 30.92 -9.53
C ILE A 584 -0.03 30.28 -8.27
N SER A 585 0.18 28.98 -8.12
CA SER A 585 -0.07 28.28 -6.85
C SER A 585 1.16 28.41 -5.95
N THR A 586 0.98 28.64 -4.65
CA THR A 586 2.07 28.65 -3.67
C THR A 586 1.65 27.92 -2.41
N CYS A 587 2.48 26.99 -1.93
CA CYS A 587 2.26 26.28 -0.68
C CYS A 587 3.55 26.15 0.13
N ARG A 588 3.39 25.97 1.44
CA ARG A 588 4.48 25.59 2.34
C ARG A 588 4.78 24.10 2.13
N PHE A 589 6.03 23.75 1.87
CA PHE A 589 6.37 22.40 1.41
C PHE A 589 7.32 21.63 2.35
N ILE A 590 8.54 22.13 2.56
CA ILE A 590 9.59 21.45 3.34
C ILE A 590 10.36 22.43 4.22
N ARG A 591 11.19 21.91 5.10
CA ARG A 591 12.19 22.68 5.86
C ARG A 591 13.46 21.85 6.04
N SER A 592 14.62 22.48 5.82
CA SER A 592 15.92 21.88 6.13
C SER A 592 16.04 21.71 7.65
N GLN A 593 16.42 20.53 8.10
CA GLN A 593 16.60 20.21 9.51
C GLN A 593 17.92 19.49 9.72
N PHE A 594 18.52 19.70 10.88
CA PHE A 594 19.81 19.17 11.26
C PHE A 594 19.75 18.56 12.66
N THR A 595 20.62 17.58 12.91
CA THR A 595 20.69 16.90 14.21
C THR A 595 21.56 17.61 15.23
N LYS A 596 22.62 18.29 14.80
CA LYS A 596 23.59 18.93 15.72
C LYS A 596 23.75 20.41 15.46
N GLU A 597 24.06 20.78 14.22
CA GLU A 597 24.36 22.16 13.85
C GLU A 597 23.65 22.54 12.55
N LEU A 598 22.96 23.68 12.57
CA LEU A 598 22.39 24.29 11.37
C LEU A 598 23.51 24.93 10.56
N ILE A 599 23.70 24.49 9.31
CA ILE A 599 24.61 25.14 8.38
C ILE A 599 23.85 26.26 7.67
N ALA A 600 24.29 27.49 7.87
CA ALA A 600 23.64 28.65 7.27
C ALA A 600 23.83 28.72 5.75
N THR A 601 22.81 29.23 5.08
CA THR A 601 22.76 29.41 3.62
C THR A 601 22.48 30.88 3.29
N PRO A 602 23.00 31.42 2.19
CA PRO A 602 22.66 32.76 1.73
C PRO A 602 21.29 32.73 1.03
N ASP A 603 20.22 32.53 1.79
CA ASP A 603 18.87 32.25 1.27
C ASP A 603 18.38 33.29 0.24
N HIS A 604 18.80 34.55 0.38
CA HIS A 604 18.49 35.63 -0.55
C HIS A 604 18.97 35.37 -1.99
N LYS A 605 19.94 34.46 -2.18
CA LYS A 605 20.44 34.03 -3.49
C LYS A 605 19.79 32.76 -4.02
N VAL A 606 18.98 32.09 -3.20
CA VAL A 606 18.37 30.78 -3.52
C VAL A 606 16.99 30.97 -4.12
N TYR A 607 16.88 30.76 -5.42
CA TYR A 607 15.61 30.78 -6.16
C TYR A 607 15.00 29.40 -6.29
N SER A 608 15.83 28.37 -6.23
CA SER A 608 15.38 27.00 -6.06
C SER A 608 16.49 26.14 -5.47
N LEU A 609 16.10 25.25 -4.56
CA LEU A 609 16.98 24.28 -3.96
C LEU A 609 17.62 23.35 -5.01
N SER A 610 18.79 22.80 -4.68
CA SER A 610 19.57 21.97 -5.61
C SER A 610 19.01 20.58 -5.91
N ASP A 611 18.27 20.00 -4.97
CA ASP A 611 17.78 18.62 -4.98
C ASP A 611 16.66 18.51 -3.93
N ILE A 612 15.75 17.54 -4.03
CA ILE A 612 14.70 17.32 -3.01
C ILE A 612 15.09 16.27 -1.95
N ALA A 613 16.14 15.49 -2.21
CA ALA A 613 16.58 14.38 -1.37
C ALA A 613 17.88 14.71 -0.63
N HIS A 614 18.91 15.15 -1.34
CA HIS A 614 20.26 15.31 -0.77
C HIS A 614 20.79 16.73 -0.96
N GLN A 615 20.37 17.63 -0.07
CA GLN A 615 20.91 18.99 0.02
C GLN A 615 20.43 19.68 1.29
N PHE A 616 21.04 20.84 1.56
CA PHE A 616 20.57 21.80 2.56
C PHE A 616 20.57 23.25 2.02
N VAL A 617 20.81 23.41 0.71
CA VAL A 617 20.91 24.68 -0.05
C VAL A 617 20.11 24.71 -1.34
#